data_AF-A0A1A9I246-F1
#
_entry.id   AF-A0A1A9I246-F1
#
_cell.length_a   1.000
_cell.length_b   1.000
_cell.length_c   1.000
_cell.angle_alpha   90.00
_cell.angle_beta   90.00
_cell.angle_gamma   90.00
#
_symmetry.space_group_name_H-M   'P 1'
#
loop_
_entity.id
_entity.type
_entity.pdbx_description
1 polymer ?
#
loop_
_entity_poly.entity_id
_entity_poly.type
_entity_poly.pdbx_seq_one_letter_code
_entity_poly.pdbx_strand_id
1 'polypeptide(L)' 'MNLGERLNRKGNKKFFYYDLGRGKGKRPTTGIFIYTSPKNPEQKEHNKEALKLLEVKKVRQ' A
#
# COMPACT_ATOMS: atom_id res chain seq x y z
N MET A 1 -12.78 -1.78 -7.94
CA MET A 1 -11.44 -1.15 -7.96
C MET A 1 -10.42 -2.25 -7.79
N ASN A 2 -9.34 -2.29 -8.56
CA ASN A 2 -8.31 -3.30 -8.32
C ASN A 2 -7.27 -2.73 -7.36
N LEU A 3 -7.14 -3.35 -6.18
CA LEU A 3 -6.05 -3.08 -5.27
C LEU A 3 -4.81 -3.81 -5.79
N GLY A 4 -3.89 -3.04 -6.37
CA GLY A 4 -2.60 -3.55 -6.77
C GLY A 4 -1.59 -3.43 -5.65
N GLU A 5 -0.65 -4.35 -5.60
CA GLU A 5 0.48 -4.30 -4.69
C GLU A 5 1.79 -4.44 -5.45
N ARG A 6 2.82 -3.71 -5.00
CA ARG A 6 4.17 -3.81 -5.55
C ARG A 6 5.20 -3.69 -4.45
N LEU A 7 6.26 -4.47 -4.54
CA LEU A 7 7.46 -4.22 -3.76
C LEU A 7 8.25 -3.06 -4.37
N ASN A 8 8.98 -2.34 -3.54
CA ASN A 8 10.00 -1.45 -4.05
C ASN A 8 11.22 -2.22 -4.55
N ARG A 9 12.10 -1.52 -5.28
CA ARG A 9 13.35 -2.08 -5.82
C ARG A 9 14.24 -2.74 -4.75
N LYS A 10 14.17 -2.29 -3.50
CA LYS A 10 14.95 -2.84 -2.38
C LYS A 10 14.23 -3.98 -1.63
N GLY A 11 12.99 -4.30 -1.96
CA GLY A 11 12.19 -5.34 -1.29
C GLY A 11 11.78 -5.05 0.16
N ASN A 12 12.17 -3.91 0.73
CA ASN A 12 11.93 -3.58 2.13
C ASN A 12 10.60 -2.87 2.40
N LYS A 13 9.89 -2.45 1.34
CA LYS A 13 8.58 -1.81 1.43
C LYS A 13 7.63 -2.41 0.41
N LYS A 14 6.40 -2.67 0.85
CA LYS A 14 5.28 -3.08 0.00
C LYS A 14 4.31 -1.91 -0.14
N PHE A 15 4.10 -1.47 -1.37
CA PHE A 15 3.23 -0.36 -1.73
C PHE A 15 1.93 -0.89 -2.26
N PHE A 16 0.84 -0.32 -1.77
CA PHE A 16 -0.51 -0.57 -2.22
C PHE A 16 -0.99 0.63 -3.02
N TYR A 17 -1.58 0.35 -4.17
CA TYR A 17 -2.08 1.37 -5.07
C TYR A 17 -3.45 0.99 -5.60
N TYR A 18 -4.18 2.04 -5.94
CA TYR A 18 -5.55 1.94 -6.39
C TYR A 18 -5.60 2.08 -7.89
N ASP A 19 -6.11 1.06 -8.57
CA ASP A 19 -6.41 1.12 -9.99
C ASP A 19 -7.87 1.54 -10.19
N LEU A 20 -8.06 2.83 -10.51
CA LEU A 20 -9.35 3.48 -10.75
C LEU A 20 -9.74 3.49 -12.24
N GLY A 21 -9.23 2.57 -13.05
CA GLY A 21 -9.52 2.54 -14.49
C GLY A 21 -8.68 3.55 -15.28
N ARG A 22 -7.38 3.64 -14.96
CA ARG A 22 -6.44 4.54 -15.63
C ARG A 22 -6.14 4.10 -17.06
N GLY A 23 -6.08 5.06 -17.98
CA GLY A 23 -5.58 4.85 -19.35
C GLY A 23 -4.10 4.43 -19.39
N LYS A 24 -3.69 3.76 -20.49
CA LYS A 24 -2.30 3.30 -20.72
C LYS A 24 -1.29 4.43 -20.44
N GLY A 25 -0.25 4.11 -19.66
CA GLY A 25 0.87 5.03 -19.35
C GLY A 25 0.69 5.88 -18.08
N LYS A 26 -0.50 5.95 -17.47
CA LYS A 26 -0.69 6.71 -16.22
C LYS A 26 -0.18 5.92 -15.00
N ARG A 27 0.65 6.58 -14.17
CA ARG A 27 1.13 6.01 -12.91
C ARG A 27 -0.05 5.78 -11.97
N PRO A 28 -0.14 4.61 -11.31
CA PRO A 28 -1.18 4.39 -10.33
C PRO A 28 -0.93 5.31 -9.13
N THR A 29 -1.99 5.93 -8.62
CA THR A 29 -1.92 6.74 -7.41
C THR A 29 -1.53 5.82 -6.26
N THR A 30 -0.29 5.94 -5.80
CA THR A 30 0.23 5.13 -4.70
C THR A 30 -0.36 5.70 -3.41
N GLY A 31 -1.11 4.88 -2.66
CA GLY A 31 -1.89 5.36 -1.52
C GLY A 31 -1.24 5.06 -0.18
N ILE A 32 -0.82 3.81 0.03
CA ILE A 32 -0.39 3.32 1.35
C ILE A 32 0.82 2.41 1.15
N PHE A 33 1.75 2.39 2.08
CA PHE A 33 2.83 1.40 2.11
C PHE A 33 3.00 0.80 3.49
N ILE A 34 3.55 -0.40 3.53
CA ILE A 34 4.01 -1.08 4.75
C ILE A 34 5.47 -1.48 4.60
N TYR A 35 6.18 -1.58 5.72
CA TYR A 35 7.49 -2.19 5.79
C TYR A 35 7.34 -3.71 5.76
N THR A 36 8.10 -4.40 4.89
CA THR A 36 8.10 -5.88 4.84
C THR A 36 8.84 -6.49 6.02
N SER A 37 9.83 -5.78 6.56
CA SER A 37 10.57 -6.14 7.76
C SER A 37 10.73 -4.90 8.66
N PRO A 38 9.74 -4.60 9.52
CA PRO A 38 9.79 -3.44 10.41
C PRO A 38 10.82 -3.67 11.52
N LYS A 39 11.79 -2.76 11.63
CA LYS A 39 12.95 -2.89 12.54
C LYS A 39 12.75 -2.19 13.88
N ASN A 40 12.02 -1.08 13.90
CA ASN A 40 11.80 -0.26 15.10
C ASN A 40 10.29 -0.23 15.47
N PRO A 41 9.96 0.18 16.72
CA PRO A 41 8.56 0.26 17.17
C PRO A 41 7.68 1.14 16.28
N GLU A 42 8.21 2.26 15.79
CA GLU A 42 7.52 3.18 14.88
C GLU A 42 7.10 2.51 13.58
N GLN A 43 7.96 1.69 12.96
CA GLN A 43 7.63 0.96 11.73
C GLN A 43 6.56 -0.11 11.97
N LYS A 44 6.57 -0.74 13.16
CA LYS A 44 5.52 -1.70 13.54
C LYS A 44 4.18 -0.98 13.70
N GLU A 45 4.17 0.19 14.34
CA GLU A 45 2.94 0.96 14.54
C GLU A 45 2.39 1.52 13.22
N HIS A 46 3.27 2.09 12.38
CA HIS A 46 2.93 2.49 11.01
C HIS A 46 2.28 1.33 10.23
N ASN A 47 2.85 0.13 10.30
CA ASN A 47 2.28 -1.04 9.62
C ASN A 47 0.87 -1.36 10.14
N LYS A 48 0.63 -1.29 11.45
CA LYS A 48 -0.72 -1.54 12.01
C LYS A 48 -1.72 -0.51 11.51
N GLU A 49 -1.39 0.77 11.56
CA GLU A 49 -2.28 1.85 11.09
C GLU A 49 -2.54 1.73 9.58
N ALA A 50 -1.50 1.50 8.80
CA ALA A 50 -1.59 1.31 7.35
C ALA A 50 -2.48 0.11 6.98
N LEU A 51 -2.37 -1.01 7.70
CA LEU A 51 -3.20 -2.18 7.49
C LEU A 51 -4.68 -1.91 7.83
N LYS A 52 -4.97 -1.22 8.94
CA LYS A 52 -6.34 -0.79 9.28
C LYS A 52 -6.93 0.11 8.19
N LEU A 53 -6.15 1.07 7.69
CA LEU A 53 -6.58 1.95 6.61
C LEU A 53 -6.85 1.19 5.30
N LEU A 54 -6.03 0.18 4.99
CA LEU A 54 -6.25 -0.69 3.83
C LEU A 54 -7.54 -1.48 3.96
N GLU A 55 -7.82 -2.03 5.14
CA GLU A 55 -9.04 -2.78 5.42
C GLU A 55 -10.30 -1.91 5.27
N VAL A 56 -10.32 -0.72 5.89
CA VAL A 56 -11.44 0.23 5.75
C VAL A 56 -11.68 0.58 4.28
N LYS A 57 -10.60 0.76 3.50
CA LYS A 57 -10.70 1.09 2.06
C LYS A 57 -11.09 -0.09 1.18
N LYS A 58 -10.92 -1.34 1.64
CA LYS A 58 -11.48 -2.52 0.97
C LYS A 58 -12.98 -2.64 1.21
N VAL A 59 -13.45 -2.34 2.42
CA VAL A 59 -14.87 -2.47 2.79
C VAL A 59 -15.75 -1.37 2.18
N ARG A 60 -15.24 -0.15 2.04
CA ARG A 60 -15.98 0.99 1.45
C ARG A 60 -16.18 0.92 -0.08
N GLN A 61 -16.01 -0.24 -0.71
CA GLN A 61 -16.09 -0.42 -2.16
C GLN A 61 -17.14 -1.44 -2.57
#